data_AF-A0A3A0UTF5-F1
#
_entry.id   AF-A0A3A0UTF5-F1
#
_cell.length_a   1.000
_cell.length_b   1.000
_cell.length_c   1.000
_cell.angle_alpha   90.00
_cell.angle_beta   90.00
_cell.angle_gamma   90.00
#
_symmetry.space_group_name_H-M   'P 1'
#
loop_
_entity.id
_entity.type
_entity.pdbx_description
1 polymer ?
#
loop_
_entity_poly.entity_id
_entity_poly.type
_entity_poly.pdbx_seq_one_letter_code
_entity_poly.pdbx_strand_id
1 'polypeptide(L)'
;MFILSKGRPKTINLLKDKPNKWAGHETYGEITRREVDGSLTVKGKKTINEFGIRTNIWKYKNGKGQTTRDIIAHEHPAIFPEKLVEDVLKSWSNPGDIVLDPFGGSGTTAKVSIILGRKYIYIEKVEKYFKIAEERLNFLV
;
A
#
# COMPACT_ATOMS: atom_id res chain seq x y z
N MET A 1 1.34 -11.82 1.26
CA MET A 1 0.60 -10.76 1.97
C MET A 1 -0.88 -10.75 1.57
N PHE A 2 -1.75 -10.83 2.58
CA PHE A 2 -3.20 -10.71 2.52
C PHE A 2 -3.63 -9.77 3.64
N ILE A 3 -4.60 -8.89 3.39
CA ILE A 3 -5.15 -8.00 4.42
C ILE A 3 -6.49 -8.57 4.85
N LEU A 4 -6.61 -8.88 6.13
CA LEU A 4 -7.80 -9.53 6.67
C LEU A 4 -8.78 -8.49 7.19
N SER A 5 -10.03 -8.57 6.75
CA SER A 5 -11.12 -7.76 7.26
C SER A 5 -12.18 -8.67 7.90
N LYS A 6 -12.78 -8.24 9.00
CA LYS A 6 -13.93 -8.94 9.58
C LYS A 6 -15.15 -8.71 8.69
N GLY A 7 -15.53 -9.73 7.93
CA GLY A 7 -16.67 -9.69 7.02
C GLY A 7 -16.32 -9.05 5.67
N ARG A 8 -17.07 -8.03 5.25
CA ARG A 8 -16.83 -7.35 3.97
C ARG A 8 -15.64 -6.39 4.09
N PRO A 9 -14.74 -6.33 3.08
CA PRO A 9 -13.69 -5.32 3.04
C PRO A 9 -14.29 -3.91 3.16
N LYS A 10 -13.79 -3.13 4.13
CA LYS A 10 -14.27 -1.76 4.39
C LYS A 10 -13.29 -0.68 3.95
N THR A 11 -12.07 -1.07 3.59
CA THR A 11 -10.95 -0.13 3.40
C THR A 11 -10.52 -0.11 1.96
N ILE A 12 -10.59 1.07 1.35
CA ILE A 12 -9.98 1.39 0.06
C ILE A 12 -9.43 2.82 0.11
N ASN A 13 -8.12 2.93 0.19
CA ASN A 13 -7.40 4.19 0.31
C ASN A 13 -6.62 4.42 -0.99
N LEU A 14 -7.28 4.95 -2.02
CA LEU A 14 -6.63 5.19 -3.31
C LEU A 14 -5.47 6.18 -3.15
N LEU A 15 -4.25 5.74 -3.47
CA LEU A 15 -3.06 6.60 -3.44
C LEU A 15 -3.21 7.73 -4.46
N LYS A 16 -3.13 8.98 -3.98
CA LYS A 16 -3.25 10.20 -4.79
C LYS A 16 -1.92 10.94 -4.82
N ASP A 17 -0.99 10.43 -5.62
CA ASP A 17 0.38 10.96 -5.73
C ASP A 17 0.84 11.15 -7.17
N LYS A 18 -0.06 10.96 -8.14
CA LYS A 18 0.22 11.25 -9.55
C LYS A 18 -0.06 12.72 -9.83
N PRO A 19 0.92 13.56 -10.17
CA PRO A 19 0.67 14.97 -10.44
C PRO A 19 -0.27 15.13 -11.65
N ASN A 20 -1.31 15.96 -11.51
CA ASN A 20 -2.21 16.29 -12.60
C ASN A 20 -1.63 17.44 -13.43
N LYS A 21 -1.57 17.26 -14.76
CA LYS A 21 -1.09 18.30 -15.70
C LYS A 21 -1.83 19.63 -15.57
N TRP A 22 -3.11 19.57 -15.22
CA TRP A 22 -4.01 20.72 -15.13
C TRP A 22 -4.40 21.06 -13.68
N ALA A 23 -3.56 20.70 -12.71
CA ALA A 23 -3.78 21.05 -11.31
C ALA A 23 -4.10 22.55 -11.14
N GLY A 24 -5.14 22.86 -10.36
CA GLY A 24 -5.59 24.24 -10.12
C GLY A 24 -6.49 24.84 -11.20
N HIS A 25 -6.58 24.24 -12.40
CA HIS A 25 -7.53 24.67 -13.42
C HIS A 25 -8.95 24.17 -13.12
N GLU A 26 -9.95 24.88 -13.62
CA GLU A 26 -11.35 24.44 -13.60
C GLU A 26 -11.72 23.63 -14.84
N THR A 27 -12.75 22.80 -14.72
CA THR A 27 -13.38 22.15 -15.86
C THR A 27 -13.93 23.19 -16.85
N TYR A 28 -13.75 22.94 -18.15
CA TYR A 28 -14.23 23.84 -19.21
C TYR A 28 -15.75 24.07 -19.14
N GLY A 29 -16.52 22.99 -18.91
CA GLY A 29 -17.97 23.02 -18.68
C GLY A 29 -18.35 22.63 -17.26
N GLU A 30 -19.65 22.66 -16.99
CA GLU A 30 -20.22 22.20 -15.73
C GLU A 30 -20.28 20.67 -15.69
N ILE A 31 -19.97 20.11 -14.53
CA ILE A 31 -20.14 18.68 -14.28
C ILE A 31 -21.63 18.39 -14.16
N THR A 32 -22.10 17.44 -14.93
CA THR A 32 -23.48 16.94 -14.84
C THR A 32 -23.49 15.50 -14.33
N ARG A 33 -24.56 15.13 -13.62
CA ARG A 33 -24.86 13.74 -13.26
C ARG A 33 -26.27 13.41 -13.73
N ARG A 34 -26.42 12.28 -14.39
CA ARG A 34 -27.74 11.72 -14.69
C ARG A 34 -28.24 10.93 -13.49
N GLU A 35 -29.44 11.24 -13.03
CA GLU A 35 -30.10 10.58 -11.92
C GLU A 35 -30.86 9.33 -12.40
N VAL A 36 -31.34 8.52 -11.45
CA VAL A 36 -32.04 7.25 -11.75
C VAL A 36 -33.32 7.46 -12.54
N ASP A 37 -34.01 8.58 -12.31
CA ASP A 37 -35.23 8.99 -13.04
C ASP A 37 -34.93 9.59 -14.43
N GLY A 38 -33.66 9.64 -14.83
CA GLY A 38 -33.22 10.18 -16.11
C GLY A 38 -32.98 11.69 -16.12
N SER A 39 -33.30 12.41 -15.04
CA SER A 39 -33.05 13.85 -14.90
C SER A 39 -31.55 14.17 -14.86
N LEU A 40 -31.17 15.40 -15.20
CA LEU A 40 -29.79 15.88 -15.14
C LEU A 40 -29.62 16.88 -14.01
N THR A 41 -28.72 16.56 -13.08
CA THR A 41 -28.28 17.48 -12.02
C THR A 41 -26.98 18.17 -12.44
N VAL A 42 -26.99 19.51 -12.42
CA VAL A 42 -25.80 20.33 -12.63
C VAL A 42 -25.06 20.52 -11.30
N LYS A 43 -23.76 20.21 -11.28
CA LYS A 43 -22.90 20.31 -10.09
C LYS A 43 -21.88 21.44 -10.15
N GLY A 44 -22.00 22.31 -11.16
CA GLY A 44 -21.07 23.42 -11.40
C GLY A 44 -19.69 22.97 -11.89
N LYS A 45 -18.72 23.88 -11.82
CA LYS A 45 -17.33 23.59 -12.18
C LYS A 45 -16.56 23.00 -11.01
N LYS A 46 -15.53 22.23 -11.34
CA LYS A 46 -14.63 21.64 -10.34
C LYS A 46 -13.19 22.02 -10.64
N THR A 47 -12.49 22.47 -9.60
CA THR A 47 -11.05 22.63 -9.63
C THR A 47 -10.36 21.28 -9.61
N ILE A 48 -9.41 21.08 -10.52
CA ILE A 48 -8.63 19.86 -10.63
C ILE A 48 -7.62 19.82 -9.48
N ASN A 49 -7.69 18.76 -8.66
CA ASN A 49 -6.76 18.53 -7.55
C ASN A 49 -5.31 18.47 -8.04
N GLU A 50 -4.37 18.81 -7.16
CA GLU A 50 -2.94 18.71 -7.44
C GLU A 50 -2.53 17.28 -7.84
N PHE A 51 -2.97 16.29 -7.06
CA PHE A 51 -2.68 14.89 -7.32
C PHE A 51 -3.94 14.10 -7.71
N GLY A 52 -3.80 13.32 -8.77
CA GLY A 52 -4.72 12.29 -9.19
C GLY A 52 -4.37 10.92 -8.60
N ILE A 53 -5.28 9.97 -8.79
CA ILE A 53 -5.10 8.59 -8.36
C ILE A 53 -3.93 7.96 -9.14
N ARG A 54 -3.08 7.24 -8.43
CA ARG A 54 -1.97 6.44 -8.98
C ARG A 54 -2.52 5.39 -9.95
N THR A 55 -1.78 5.12 -11.02
CA THR A 55 -2.16 4.08 -11.99
C THR A 55 -1.92 2.68 -11.42
N ASN A 56 -2.32 1.64 -12.16
CA ASN A 56 -2.06 0.25 -11.83
C ASN A 56 -0.63 -0.22 -12.19
N ILE A 57 0.22 0.65 -12.75
CA ILE A 57 1.62 0.33 -13.07
C ILE A 57 2.50 1.02 -12.04
N TRP A 58 3.04 0.24 -11.10
CA TRP A 58 3.89 0.76 -10.02
C TRP A 58 5.35 0.49 -10.31
N LYS A 59 6.21 1.49 -10.10
CA LYS A 59 7.66 1.39 -10.33
C LYS A 59 8.39 1.56 -9.02
N TYR A 60 9.16 0.53 -8.64
CA TYR A 60 9.98 0.53 -7.43
C TYR A 60 11.43 0.24 -7.79
N LYS A 61 12.35 0.87 -7.06
CA LYS A 61 13.77 0.55 -7.17
C LYS A 61 14.05 -0.73 -6.39
N ASN A 62 14.75 -1.65 -7.03
CA ASN A 62 15.25 -2.88 -6.41
C ASN A 62 16.77 -2.81 -6.27
N GLY A 63 17.32 -3.56 -5.32
CA GLY A 63 18.77 -3.73 -5.13
C GLY A 63 19.26 -3.25 -3.78
N LYS A 64 20.57 -3.44 -3.54
CA LYS A 64 21.23 -3.15 -2.26
C LYS A 64 20.99 -1.68 -1.85
N GLY A 65 20.41 -1.47 -0.67
CA GLY A 65 20.08 -0.15 -0.13
C GLY A 65 18.83 0.53 -0.69
N GLN A 66 18.15 -0.07 -1.69
CA GLN A 66 16.88 0.44 -2.24
C GLN A 66 15.69 -0.44 -1.84
N THR A 67 15.89 -1.76 -1.80
CA THR A 67 14.84 -2.72 -1.37
C THR A 67 14.56 -2.61 0.13
N THR A 68 15.63 -2.56 0.92
CA THR A 68 15.65 -2.39 2.39
C THR A 68 17.05 -1.94 2.80
N ARG A 69 17.17 -1.42 4.03
CA ARG A 69 18.46 -1.11 4.66
C ARG A 69 18.99 -2.27 5.50
N ASP A 70 18.18 -3.28 5.76
CA ASP A 70 18.56 -4.41 6.60
C ASP A 70 19.45 -5.36 5.80
N ILE A 71 20.74 -5.41 6.14
CA ILE A 71 21.71 -6.22 5.40
C ILE A 71 21.33 -7.71 5.44
N ILE A 72 20.90 -8.20 6.61
CA ILE A 72 20.49 -9.58 6.83
C ILE A 72 19.33 -10.02 5.91
N ALA A 73 18.46 -9.10 5.49
CA ALA A 73 17.36 -9.41 4.58
C ALA A 73 17.84 -9.96 3.23
N HIS A 74 19.06 -9.59 2.81
CA HIS A 74 19.66 -10.03 1.55
C HIS A 74 20.19 -11.47 1.59
N GLU A 75 20.19 -12.14 2.74
CA GLU A 75 20.45 -13.58 2.82
C GLU A 75 19.27 -14.43 2.31
N HIS A 76 18.09 -13.82 2.18
CA HIS A 76 16.97 -14.43 1.48
C HIS A 76 17.09 -14.16 -0.02
N PRO A 77 17.00 -15.20 -0.89
CA PRO A 77 17.32 -15.06 -2.31
C PRO A 77 16.34 -14.17 -3.09
N ALA A 78 15.09 -14.08 -2.63
CA ALA A 78 14.04 -13.32 -3.29
C ALA A 78 13.29 -12.44 -2.29
N ILE A 79 13.61 -11.15 -2.26
CA ILE A 79 12.95 -10.17 -1.38
C ILE A 79 12.27 -9.09 -2.22
N PHE A 80 11.10 -8.64 -1.78
CA PHE A 80 10.42 -7.48 -2.36
C PHE A 80 10.73 -6.20 -1.57
N PRO A 81 10.68 -5.01 -2.20
CA PRO A 81 10.94 -3.73 -1.54
C PRO A 81 9.96 -3.41 -0.42
N GLU A 82 10.47 -2.83 0.68
CA GLU A 82 9.63 -2.30 1.77
C GLU A 82 8.63 -1.26 1.25
N LYS A 83 9.05 -0.43 0.29
CA LYS A 83 8.20 0.61 -0.29
C LYS A 83 6.99 0.07 -1.05
N LEU A 84 7.14 -1.08 -1.72
CA LEU A 84 6.01 -1.75 -2.37
C LEU A 84 4.97 -2.18 -1.33
N VAL A 85 5.42 -2.80 -0.24
CA VAL A 85 4.53 -3.23 0.85
C VAL A 85 3.87 -2.06 1.54
N GLU A 86 4.62 -0.98 1.80
CA GLU A 86 4.10 0.22 2.43
C GLU A 86 2.89 0.77 1.65
N ASP A 87 3.01 0.84 0.33
CA ASP A 87 1.97 1.35 -0.56
C ASP A 87 0.77 0.38 -0.63
N VAL A 88 1.00 -0.93 -0.65
CA VAL A 88 -0.09 -1.94 -0.58
C VAL A 88 -0.85 -1.82 0.74
N LEU A 89 -0.14 -1.78 1.87
CA LEU A 89 -0.77 -1.71 3.19
C LEU A 89 -1.51 -0.39 3.39
N LYS A 90 -0.95 0.74 2.93
CA LYS A 90 -1.65 2.02 2.94
C LYS A 90 -2.93 1.98 2.10
N SER A 91 -2.90 1.31 0.95
CA SER A 91 -4.04 1.25 0.03
C SER A 91 -5.22 0.44 0.56
N TRP A 92 -4.93 -0.61 1.33
CA TRP A 92 -5.93 -1.65 1.63
C TRP A 92 -6.13 -1.93 3.12
N SER A 93 -5.42 -1.23 4.02
CA SER A 93 -5.57 -1.35 5.49
C SER A 93 -5.43 0.00 6.20
N ASN A 94 -5.94 0.06 7.42
CA ASN A 94 -5.73 1.15 8.37
C ASN A 94 -4.86 0.71 9.55
N PRO A 95 -4.24 1.63 10.30
CA PRO A 95 -3.62 1.30 11.58
C PRO A 95 -4.56 0.46 12.47
N GLY A 96 -4.03 -0.56 13.12
CA GLY A 96 -4.77 -1.51 13.96
C GLY A 96 -5.35 -2.73 13.22
N ASP A 97 -5.46 -2.70 11.88
CA ASP A 97 -5.88 -3.85 11.08
C ASP A 97 -4.85 -4.99 11.13
N ILE A 98 -5.27 -6.22 10.78
CA ILE A 98 -4.44 -7.42 10.76
C ILE A 98 -4.02 -7.74 9.32
N VAL A 99 -2.71 -7.87 9.12
CA VAL A 99 -2.10 -8.33 7.85
C VAL A 99 -1.59 -9.75 8.02
N LEU A 100 -1.99 -10.67 7.15
CA LEU A 100 -1.48 -12.04 7.10
C LEU A 100 -0.44 -12.18 5.98
N ASP A 101 0.73 -12.74 6.27
CA ASP A 101 1.63 -13.23 5.22
C ASP A 101 1.99 -14.70 5.45
N PRO A 102 1.42 -15.64 4.67
CA PRO A 102 1.69 -17.06 4.84
C PRO A 102 3.01 -17.51 4.19
N PHE A 103 3.66 -16.63 3.41
CA PHE A 103 4.94 -16.88 2.72
C PHE A 103 5.90 -15.76 3.07
N GLY A 104 6.20 -15.68 4.36
CA GLY A 104 6.83 -14.53 4.99
C GLY A 104 8.23 -14.18 4.50
N GLY A 105 9.01 -15.18 4.07
CA GLY A 105 10.36 -15.02 3.55
C GLY A 105 11.28 -14.30 4.52
N SER A 106 11.77 -13.12 4.15
CA SER A 106 12.65 -12.32 5.01
C SER A 106 11.91 -11.44 6.02
N GLY A 107 10.59 -11.47 6.14
CA GLY A 107 9.87 -10.67 7.15
C GLY A 107 9.46 -9.26 6.71
N THR A 108 9.58 -8.90 5.43
CA THR A 108 9.29 -7.53 4.97
C THR A 108 7.86 -7.08 5.28
N THR A 109 6.85 -7.95 5.09
CA THR A 109 5.46 -7.62 5.42
C THR A 109 5.23 -7.37 6.91
N ALA A 110 5.83 -8.19 7.77
CA ALA A 110 5.75 -8.03 9.22
C ALA A 110 6.42 -6.71 9.67
N LYS A 111 7.63 -6.45 9.19
CA LYS A 111 8.38 -5.23 9.49
C LYS A 111 7.59 -3.97 9.12
N VAL A 112 7.10 -3.90 7.88
CA VAL A 112 6.35 -2.73 7.41
C VAL A 112 5.01 -2.61 8.13
N SER A 113 4.39 -3.71 8.53
CA SER A 113 3.17 -3.68 9.36
C SER A 113 3.44 -3.00 10.70
N ILE A 114 4.54 -3.35 11.39
CA ILE A 114 4.93 -2.69 12.66
C ILE A 114 5.13 -1.18 12.45
N ILE A 115 5.95 -0.79 11.46
CA ILE A 115 6.26 0.62 11.16
C ILE A 115 4.97 1.42 10.90
N LEU A 116 4.02 0.82 10.20
CA LEU A 116 2.75 1.44 9.85
C LEU A 116 1.69 1.30 10.96
N GLY A 117 1.98 0.68 12.10
CA GLY A 117 1.03 0.51 13.20
C GLY A 117 -0.11 -0.48 12.90
N ARG A 118 0.16 -1.52 12.10
CA ARG A 118 -0.74 -2.65 11.84
C ARG A 118 -0.32 -3.85 12.66
N LYS A 119 -1.29 -4.69 13.02
CA LYS A 119 -1.02 -6.04 13.54
C LYS A 119 -0.67 -6.96 12.38
N TYR A 120 0.07 -8.02 12.66
CA TYR A 120 0.41 -8.99 11.62
C TYR A 120 0.38 -10.42 12.12
N ILE A 121 0.17 -11.34 11.19
CA ILE A 121 0.37 -12.77 11.33
C ILE A 121 1.38 -13.15 10.26
N TYR A 122 2.50 -13.73 10.67
CA TYR A 122 3.61 -14.07 9.82
C TYR A 122 3.87 -15.56 9.90
N ILE A 123 3.96 -16.22 8.76
CA ILE A 123 4.28 -17.65 8.67
C ILE A 123 5.41 -17.82 7.67
N GLU A 124 6.45 -18.54 8.07
CA GLU A 124 7.55 -18.95 7.21
C GLU A 124 7.92 -20.38 7.56
N LYS A 125 8.04 -21.23 6.53
CA LYS A 125 8.27 -22.67 6.69
C LYS A 125 9.76 -22.98 6.91
N VAL A 126 10.64 -22.22 6.25
CA VAL A 126 12.07 -22.48 6.27
C VAL A 126 12.69 -21.74 7.46
N GLU A 127 13.20 -22.51 8.43
CA GLU A 127 13.77 -21.97 9.67
C GLU A 127 14.84 -20.90 9.42
N LYS A 128 15.73 -21.11 8.43
CA LYS A 128 16.73 -20.11 8.03
C LYS A 128 16.11 -18.75 7.71
N TYR A 129 15.01 -18.73 6.96
CA TYR A 129 14.34 -17.49 6.56
C TYR A 129 13.54 -16.88 7.71
N PHE A 130 12.95 -17.73 8.55
CA PHE A 130 12.34 -17.30 9.81
C PHE A 130 13.35 -16.55 10.70
N LYS A 131 14.60 -17.05 10.83
CA LYS A 131 15.66 -16.39 11.61
C LYS A 131 16.06 -15.02 11.05
N ILE A 132 16.11 -14.87 9.72
CA ILE A 132 16.31 -13.55 9.09
C ILE A 132 15.19 -12.59 9.50
N ALA A 133 13.93 -13.02 9.46
CA ALA A 133 12.81 -12.20 9.84
C ALA A 133 12.84 -11.85 11.35
N GLU A 134 13.10 -12.83 12.21
CA GLU A 134 13.23 -12.63 13.66
C GLU A 134 14.26 -11.55 14.00
N GLU A 135 15.46 -11.62 13.41
CA GLU A 135 16.50 -10.61 13.61
C GLU A 135 16.06 -9.21 13.17
N ARG A 136 15.38 -9.11 12.01
CA ARG A 136 14.86 -7.82 11.52
C ARG A 136 13.78 -7.22 12.41
N LEU A 137 12.97 -8.07 13.07
CA LEU A 137 11.84 -7.64 13.89
C LEU A 137 12.24 -7.31 15.34
N ASN A 138 13.28 -7.96 15.87
CA ASN A 138 13.75 -7.75 17.26
C ASN A 138 14.13 -6.30 17.58
N PHE A 139 14.51 -5.48 16.59
CA PHE A 139 14.84 -4.07 16.82
C PHE A 139 13.63 -3.13 16.84
N LEU A 140 12.43 -3.65 16.60
CA LEU A 140 11.21 -2.87 16.41
C LEU A 140 10.15 -3.10 17.49
N VAL A 141 10.37 -4.07 18.37
CA VAL A 141 9.47 -4.52 19.44
C VAL A 141 10.23 -4.50 20.76
#